data_AF-A0A3L9YC46-F1
#
_entry.id   AF-A0A3L9YC46-F1
#
_cell.length_a   1.000
_cell.length_b   1.000
_cell.length_c   1.000
_cell.angle_alpha   90.00
_cell.angle_beta   90.00
_cell.angle_gamma   90.00
#
_symmetry.space_group_name_H-M   'P 1'
#
loop_
_entity.id
_entity.type
_entity.pdbx_description
1 polymer ?
#
loop_
_entity_poly.entity_id
_entity_poly.type
_entity_poly.pdbx_seq_one_letter_code
_entity_poly.pdbx_strand_id
1 'polypeptide(L)'
;MEERYKKIDDISKKLIKEAGLQQPSTDFLTNVMSVVAQKAAKKIYKPLISKMAWVFIGLVVLLVSSVLFIVPLSHVSFFGIFDAIEKVSIHNPFSEVKVSKITIYGLGFLGLFLVQIPFLKRHLNRT
;
A
#
# COMPACT_ATOMS: atom_id res chain seq x y z
N MET A 1 -36.81 17.66 -57.96
CA MET A 1 -36.53 16.65 -56.92
C MET A 1 -35.96 17.28 -55.65
N GLU A 2 -35.01 18.22 -55.73
CA GLU A 2 -34.38 18.88 -54.58
C GLU A 2 -35.31 19.68 -53.65
N GLU A 3 -36.34 20.34 -54.19
CA GLU A 3 -37.25 21.17 -53.37
C GLU A 3 -38.09 20.34 -52.37
N ARG A 4 -38.42 19.09 -52.72
CA ARG A 4 -39.12 18.19 -51.80
C ARG A 4 -38.22 17.76 -50.63
N TYR A 5 -36.93 17.57 -50.87
CA TYR A 5 -35.98 17.23 -49.81
C TYR A 5 -35.76 18.40 -48.84
N LYS A 6 -35.65 19.63 -49.36
CA LYS A 6 -35.55 20.83 -48.51
C LYS A 6 -36.78 21.00 -47.62
N LYS A 7 -37.98 20.79 -48.17
CA LYS A 7 -39.23 20.89 -47.41
C LYS A 7 -39.31 19.84 -46.28
N ILE A 8 -38.83 18.63 -46.52
CA ILE A 8 -38.80 17.57 -45.50
C ILE A 8 -37.75 17.86 -44.42
N ASP A 9 -36.58 18.40 -44.79
CA ASP A 9 -35.54 18.79 -43.86
C ASP A 9 -35.99 19.96 -42.96
N ASP A 10 -36.66 20.96 -43.54
CA ASP A 10 -37.20 22.10 -42.79
C ASP A 10 -38.28 21.66 -41.79
N ILE A 11 -39.17 20.74 -42.19
CA ILE A 11 -40.18 20.16 -41.29
C ILE A 11 -39.51 19.38 -40.16
N SER A 12 -38.49 18.57 -40.48
CA SER A 12 -37.76 17.75 -39.50
C SER A 12 -37.03 18.63 -38.47
N LYS A 13 -36.35 19.68 -38.94
CA LYS A 13 -35.69 20.66 -38.05
C LYS A 13 -36.68 21.39 -37.16
N LYS A 14 -37.86 21.71 -37.67
CA LYS A 14 -38.90 22.39 -36.89
C LYS A 14 -39.47 21.49 -35.80
N LEU A 15 -39.71 20.21 -36.10
CA LEU A 15 -40.16 19.21 -35.14
C LEU A 15 -39.12 18.97 -34.03
N ILE A 16 -37.83 18.87 -34.38
CA ILE A 16 -36.75 18.71 -33.39
C ILE A 16 -36.62 19.95 -32.50
N LYS A 17 -36.77 21.14 -33.08
CA LYS A 17 -36.70 22.41 -32.35
C LYS A 17 -37.91 22.62 -31.42
N GLU A 18 -39.10 22.20 -31.83
CA GLU A 18 -40.32 22.22 -31.00
C GLU A 18 -40.29 21.17 -29.88
N ALA A 19 -39.66 20.01 -30.11
CA ALA A 19 -39.49 18.99 -29.08
C ALA A 19 -38.63 19.49 -27.89
N GLY A 20 -37.79 20.52 -28.11
CA GLY A 20 -36.94 21.12 -27.09
C GLY A 20 -35.90 20.17 -26.51
N LEU A 21 -35.05 20.66 -25.61
CA LEU A 21 -34.28 19.76 -24.75
C LEU A 21 -35.20 19.29 -23.62
N GLN A 22 -35.38 17.98 -23.50
CA GLN A 22 -36.08 17.42 -22.35
C GLN A 22 -35.31 17.80 -21.08
N GLN A 23 -35.93 18.64 -20.25
CA GLN A 23 -35.36 18.97 -18.96
C GLN A 23 -35.47 17.73 -18.08
N PRO A 24 -34.38 17.32 -17.44
CA PRO A 24 -34.45 16.24 -16.46
C PRO A 24 -35.42 16.62 -15.35
N SER A 25 -36.00 15.62 -14.68
CA SER A 25 -36.85 15.89 -13.53
C SER A 25 -36.08 16.70 -12.47
N THR A 26 -36.81 17.49 -11.68
CA THR A 26 -36.23 18.29 -10.58
C THR A 26 -35.39 17.45 -9.62
N ASP A 27 -35.75 16.18 -9.48
CA ASP A 27 -35.12 15.24 -8.57
C ASP A 27 -34.03 14.38 -9.22
N PHE A 28 -33.74 14.58 -10.52
CA PHE A 28 -32.77 13.76 -11.25
C PHE A 28 -31.40 13.75 -10.59
N LEU A 29 -30.89 14.93 -10.22
CA LEU A 29 -29.59 15.04 -9.57
C LEU A 29 -29.60 14.34 -8.21
N THR A 30 -30.66 14.54 -7.42
CA THR A 30 -30.83 13.89 -6.10
C THR A 30 -30.86 12.37 -6.23
N ASN A 31 -31.55 11.82 -7.23
CA ASN A 31 -31.64 10.39 -7.48
C ASN A 31 -30.31 9.79 -7.98
N VAL A 32 -29.59 10.50 -8.83
CA VAL A 32 -28.26 10.07 -9.29
C VAL A 32 -27.27 10.10 -8.13
N MET A 33 -27.25 11.19 -7.36
CA MET A 33 -26.35 11.35 -6.22
C MET A 33 -26.64 10.37 -5.09
N SER A 34 -27.91 9.99 -4.85
CA SER A 34 -28.25 8.98 -3.85
C SER A 34 -27.71 7.59 -4.22
N VAL A 35 -27.83 7.19 -5.49
CA VAL A 35 -27.28 5.93 -6.00
C VAL A 35 -25.76 5.95 -6.00
N VAL A 36 -25.14 7.07 -6.40
CA VAL A 36 -23.67 7.23 -6.37
C VAL A 36 -23.13 7.22 -4.95
N ALA A 37 -23.80 7.86 -3.98
CA ALA A 37 -23.40 7.85 -2.58
C ALA A 37 -23.51 6.46 -1.95
N GLN A 38 -24.53 5.67 -2.31
CA GLN A 38 -24.64 4.27 -1.88
C GLN A 38 -23.59 3.36 -2.53
N LYS A 39 -23.30 3.57 -3.82
CA LYS A 39 -22.25 2.82 -4.57
C LYS A 39 -20.83 3.27 -4.25
N ALA A 40 -20.64 4.48 -3.75
CA ALA A 40 -19.44 4.91 -3.06
C ALA A 40 -19.41 4.19 -1.70
N ALA A 41 -19.44 2.86 -1.76
CA ALA A 41 -19.21 1.97 -0.66
C ALA A 41 -18.00 2.53 0.08
N LYS A 42 -18.31 3.09 1.25
CA LYS A 42 -17.39 3.61 2.23
C LYS A 42 -16.15 2.73 2.15
N LYS A 43 -15.06 3.22 1.56
CA LYS A 43 -13.78 2.51 1.55
C LYS A 43 -13.36 2.46 3.00
N ILE A 44 -13.86 1.46 3.73
CA ILE A 44 -13.57 1.28 5.14
C ILE A 44 -12.06 1.10 5.17
N TYR A 45 -11.39 2.07 5.77
CA TYR A 45 -9.95 2.08 5.88
C TYR A 45 -9.52 0.79 6.57
N LYS A 46 -8.94 -0.13 5.80
CA LYS A 46 -8.33 -1.34 6.33
C LYS A 46 -6.88 -0.98 6.63
N PRO A 47 -6.47 -0.94 7.92
CA PRO A 47 -5.10 -0.61 8.25
C PRO A 47 -4.16 -1.64 7.61
N LEU A 48 -3.06 -1.17 7.02
CA LEU A 48 -2.07 -2.02 6.33
C LEU A 48 -1.46 -3.07 7.28
N ILE A 49 -1.37 -2.73 8.57
CA ILE A 49 -0.84 -3.59 9.63
C ILE A 49 -1.93 -3.72 10.69
N SER A 50 -2.30 -4.95 11.05
CA SER A 50 -3.27 -5.19 12.10
C SER A 50 -2.73 -4.73 13.46
N LYS A 51 -3.62 -4.37 14.40
CA LYS A 51 -3.20 -3.97 15.76
C LYS A 51 -2.34 -5.04 16.44
N MET A 52 -2.61 -6.32 16.17
CA MET A 52 -1.83 -7.44 16.70
C MET A 52 -0.41 -7.51 16.10
N ALA A 53 -0.26 -7.21 14.80
CA ALA A 53 1.05 -7.17 14.18
C ALA A 53 1.93 -6.04 14.76
N TRP A 54 1.35 -4.92 15.17
CA TRP A 54 2.08 -3.87 15.90
C TRP A 54 2.60 -4.32 17.27
N VAL A 55 1.79 -5.07 18.03
CA VAL A 55 2.22 -5.64 19.32
C VAL A 55 3.37 -6.63 19.10
N PHE A 56 3.28 -7.47 18.08
CA PHE A 56 4.33 -8.42 17.74
C PHE A 56 5.64 -7.73 17.35
N ILE A 57 5.57 -6.69 16.51
CA ILE A 57 6.74 -5.87 16.15
C ILE A 57 7.36 -5.25 17.40
N GLY A 58 6.55 -4.67 18.30
CA GLY A 58 7.03 -4.10 19.55
C GLY A 58 7.74 -5.13 20.44
N LEU A 59 7.18 -6.34 20.56
CA LEU A 59 7.79 -7.44 21.32
C LEU A 59 9.14 -7.85 20.75
N VAL A 60 9.25 -8.01 19.43
CA VAL A 60 10.50 -8.39 18.76
C VAL A 60 11.56 -7.32 18.96
N VAL A 61 11.21 -6.04 18.80
CA VAL A 61 12.14 -4.92 19.02
C VAL A 61 12.63 -4.88 20.47
N LEU A 62 11.73 -5.07 21.44
CA LEU A 62 12.09 -5.13 22.86
C LEU A 62 13.06 -6.28 23.16
N LEU A 63 12.80 -7.46 22.60
CA LEU A 63 13.61 -8.65 22.82
C LEU A 63 15.02 -8.46 22.24
N VAL A 64 15.12 -7.97 20.99
CA VAL A 64 16.41 -7.67 20.35
C VAL A 64 17.17 -6.58 21.10
N SER A 65 16.48 -5.52 21.54
CA SER A 65 17.10 -4.44 22.30
C SER A 65 17.64 -4.92 23.65
N SER A 66 16.86 -5.74 24.37
CA SER A 66 17.28 -6.32 25.66
C SER A 66 18.53 -7.20 25.51
N VAL A 67 18.55 -8.06 24.49
CA VAL A 67 19.72 -8.90 24.20
C VAL A 67 20.96 -8.06 23.87
N LEU A 68 20.81 -6.97 23.11
CA LEU A 68 21.92 -6.06 22.79
C LEU A 68 22.46 -5.30 24.00
N PHE A 69 21.63 -5.02 25.00
CA PHE A 69 22.05 -4.36 26.24
C PHE A 69 22.76 -5.30 27.21
N ILE A 70 22.32 -6.56 27.28
CA ILE A 70 22.84 -7.55 28.23
C ILE A 70 24.11 -8.22 27.68
N VAL A 71 24.20 -8.46 26.37
CA VAL A 71 25.31 -9.19 25.78
C VAL A 71 26.43 -8.22 25.36
N PRO A 72 27.63 -8.31 25.95
CA PRO A 72 28.75 -7.49 25.51
C PRO A 72 29.13 -7.84 24.06
N LEU A 73 29.14 -6.81 23.20
CA LEU A 73 29.41 -6.90 21.76
C LEU A 73 30.75 -7.58 21.40
N SER A 74 31.64 -7.79 22.37
CA SER A 74 32.93 -8.48 22.21
C SER A 74 32.81 -9.99 21.98
N HIS A 75 31.70 -10.62 22.39
CA HIS A 75 31.46 -12.06 22.20
C HIS A 75 30.51 -12.40 21.06
N VAL A 76 29.90 -11.39 20.42
CA VAL A 76 28.91 -11.58 19.36
C VAL A 76 29.64 -11.66 18.02
N SER A 77 30.07 -12.87 17.65
CA SER A 77 30.58 -13.11 16.30
C SER A 77 29.41 -13.10 15.33
N PHE A 78 29.32 -12.09 14.46
CA PHE A 78 28.28 -11.99 13.42
C PHE A 78 28.21 -13.25 12.55
N PHE A 79 29.35 -13.90 12.29
CA PHE A 79 29.43 -15.17 11.57
C PHE A 79 28.78 -16.33 12.32
N GLY A 80 28.92 -16.39 13.66
CA GLY A 80 28.29 -17.43 14.47
C GLY A 80 26.77 -17.33 14.54
N ILE A 81 26.21 -16.14 14.35
CA ILE A 81 24.76 -15.95 14.22
C ILE A 81 24.26 -16.49 12.87
N PHE A 82 25.01 -16.27 11.78
CA PHE A 82 24.68 -16.84 10.47
C PHE A 82 24.75 -18.36 10.48
N ASP A 83 25.79 -18.96 11.06
CA ASP A 83 25.90 -20.41 11.25
C ASP A 83 24.76 -20.96 12.13
N ALA A 84 24.38 -20.25 13.19
CA ALA A 84 23.26 -20.66 14.04
C ALA A 84 21.90 -20.55 13.31
N ILE A 85 21.70 -19.54 12.47
CA ILE A 85 20.51 -19.40 11.63
C ILE A 85 20.45 -20.49 10.56
N GLU A 86 21.59 -20.88 9.99
CA GLU A 86 21.68 -21.97 9.01
C GLU A 86 21.43 -23.34 9.66
N LYS A 87 21.89 -23.53 10.90
CA LYS A 87 21.73 -24.77 11.67
C LYS A 87 20.34 -24.93 12.27
N VAL A 88 19.65 -23.83 12.58
CA VAL A 88 18.20 -23.88 12.79
C VAL A 88 17.58 -24.12 11.43
N SER A 89 17.21 -25.37 11.17
CA SER A 89 16.40 -25.74 10.00
C SER A 89 15.02 -25.10 10.15
N ILE A 90 14.94 -23.79 9.93
CA ILE A 90 13.70 -23.03 9.84
C ILE A 90 13.04 -23.55 8.57
N HIS A 91 12.19 -24.57 8.73
CA HIS A 91 11.32 -25.06 7.67
C HIS A 91 10.49 -23.86 7.21
N ASN A 92 10.90 -23.25 6.09
CA ASN A 92 10.58 -21.89 5.67
C ASN A 92 9.12 -21.49 6.00
N PRO A 93 8.85 -20.83 7.15
CA PRO A 93 7.50 -20.42 7.54
C PRO A 93 7.02 -19.25 6.67
N PHE A 94 7.91 -18.71 5.84
CA PHE A 94 7.64 -17.67 4.85
C PHE A 94 7.40 -18.24 3.44
N SER A 95 7.34 -19.56 3.27
CA SER A 95 7.04 -20.18 1.96
C SER A 95 5.67 -19.78 1.41
N GLU A 96 4.71 -19.48 2.30
CA GLU A 96 3.37 -19.01 1.95
C GLU A 96 3.23 -17.47 1.99
N VAL A 97 4.23 -16.77 2.53
CA VAL A 97 4.23 -15.31 2.63
C VAL A 97 4.76 -14.74 1.33
N LYS A 98 3.85 -14.25 0.46
CA LYS A 98 4.21 -13.43 -0.71
C LYS A 98 4.80 -12.10 -0.26
N VAL A 99 6.10 -12.08 0.03
CA VAL A 99 6.83 -10.85 0.33
C VAL A 99 6.94 -10.03 -0.95
N SER A 100 6.50 -8.77 -0.88
CA SER A 100 6.62 -7.83 -2.00
C SER A 100 8.09 -7.52 -2.29
N LYS A 101 8.45 -7.33 -3.57
CA LYS A 101 9.80 -6.92 -3.98
C LYS A 101 10.27 -5.66 -3.25
N ILE A 102 9.36 -4.71 -3.01
CA ILE A 102 9.68 -3.47 -2.28
C ILE A 102 10.10 -3.75 -0.84
N THR A 103 9.50 -4.75 -0.19
CA THR A 103 9.80 -5.14 1.18
C THR A 103 11.17 -5.80 1.27
N ILE A 104 11.54 -6.62 0.28
CA ILE A 104 12.86 -7.25 0.20
C ILE A 104 13.95 -6.18 0.01
N TYR A 105 13.74 -5.23 -0.92
CA TYR A 105 14.67 -4.12 -1.12
C TYR A 105 14.77 -3.21 0.13
N GLY A 106 13.65 -2.93 0.77
CA GLY A 106 13.60 -2.14 2.01
C GLY A 106 14.37 -2.83 3.14
N LEU A 107 14.18 -4.13 3.33
CA LEU A 107 14.88 -4.89 4.36
C LEU A 107 16.38 -4.99 4.10
N GLY A 108 16.78 -5.20 2.84
CA GLY A 108 18.19 -5.20 2.44
C GLY A 108 18.86 -3.85 2.68
N PHE A 109 18.19 -2.75 2.32
CA PHE A 109 18.69 -1.39 2.57
C PHE A 109 18.83 -1.10 4.08
N LEU A 110 17.85 -1.52 4.89
CA LEU A 110 17.87 -1.35 6.33
C LEU A 110 19.01 -2.17 6.97
N GLY A 111 19.27 -3.37 6.46
CA GLY A 111 20.43 -4.18 6.85
C GLY A 111 21.76 -3.47 6.57
N LEU A 112 21.91 -2.85 5.40
CA LEU A 112 23.10 -2.05 5.07
C LEU A 112 23.29 -0.86 6.01
N PHE A 113 22.20 -0.20 6.41
CA PHE A 113 22.24 0.89 7.39
C PHE A 113 22.74 0.41 8.77
N LEU A 114 22.30 -0.76 9.22
CA LEU A 114 22.75 -1.33 10.50
C LEU A 114 24.24 -1.73 10.48
N VAL A 115 24.78 -2.15 9.33
CA VAL A 115 26.21 -2.44 9.16
C VAL A 115 27.08 -1.16 9.28
N GLN A 116 26.51 0.02 9.05
CA GLN A 116 27.25 1.28 9.23
C GLN A 116 27.53 1.58 10.72
N ILE A 117 26.72 1.08 11.65
CA ILE A 117 26.87 1.30 13.09
C ILE A 117 28.21 0.78 13.64
N PRO A 118 28.62 -0.48 13.42
CA PRO A 118 29.92 -0.98 13.88
C PRO A 118 31.10 -0.29 13.17
N PHE A 119 30.94 0.12 11.91
CA PHE A 119 31.96 0.88 11.18
C PHE A 119 32.20 2.25 11.83
N LEU A 120 31.12 2.97 12.13
CA LEU A 120 31.18 4.27 12.79
C LEU A 120 31.72 4.16 14.22
N LYS A 121 31.29 3.13 14.96
CA LYS A 121 31.81 2.83 16.29
C LYS A 121 33.32 2.60 16.29
N ARG A 122 33.85 1.88 15.28
CA ARG A 122 35.29 1.61 15.15
C ARG A 122 36.10 2.86 14.81
N HIS A 123 35.53 3.80 14.07
CA HIS A 123 36.18 5.07 13.77
C HIS A 123 36.22 5.99 14.99
N LEU A 124 35.10 6.09 15.73
CA LEU A 124 35.00 6.93 16.93
C LEU A 124 35.94 6.44 18.05
N ASN A 125 36.06 5.12 18.23
CA ASN A 125 36.92 4.53 19.28
C ASN A 125 38.42 4.58 18.94
N ARG A 126 38.80 5.05 17.74
CA ARG A 126 40.19 5.29 17.32
C ARG A 126 40.62 6.76 17.46
N THR A 127 39.69 7.66 17.79
CA THR A 127 39.95 9.08 18.09
C THR A 127 39.98 9.27 19.60
#